data_AF-A0A5T4A8H5-F1
#
_entry.id   AF-A0A5T4A8H5-F1
#
_cell.length_a   1.000
_cell.length_b   1.000
_cell.length_c   1.000
_cell.angle_alpha   90.00
_cell.angle_beta   90.00
_cell.angle_gamma   90.00
#
_symmetry.space_group_name_H-M   'P 1'
#
loop_
_entity.id
_entity.type
_entity.pdbx_description
1 polymer ?
#
loop_
_entity_poly.entity_id
_entity_poly.type
_entity_poly.pdbx_seq_one_letter_code
_entity_poly.pdbx_strand_id
1 'polypeptide(L)'
;PDQAITGVTQGAHGSVAIENGQLVYTPNAGYVGQDTFTYTVTSGGVTETAAVSVVMTNTVPVADGEIVTTPEDTAIGGELLTNDRDPDGDPLHIAGFTVGGQTAQPGDTVQLAGVGALTVNRDGSYRFTPVADWNGTAPVVTYTVSDGNDGGTATALLVITVTPVVDVKDDRATTHAGDPVTVDA
;
A
#
# COMPACT_ATOMS: atom_id res chain seq x y z
N PRO A 1 -31.69 46.64 3.90
CA PRO A 1 -30.48 46.42 3.08
C PRO A 1 -29.75 45.17 3.56
N ASP A 2 -29.85 44.17 2.70
CA ASP A 2 -28.92 43.10 2.36
C ASP A 2 -28.09 42.53 3.51
N GLN A 3 -28.52 41.37 4.03
CA GLN A 3 -27.63 40.44 4.72
C GLN A 3 -26.54 40.04 3.72
N ALA A 4 -25.35 40.62 3.88
CA ALA A 4 -24.19 40.25 3.12
C ALA A 4 -23.15 39.66 4.06
N ILE A 5 -22.52 38.56 3.63
CA ILE A 5 -21.29 38.08 4.25
C ILE A 5 -20.21 39.10 3.91
N THR A 6 -19.66 39.76 4.92
CA THR A 6 -18.70 40.86 4.77
C THR A 6 -17.27 40.48 5.13
N GLY A 7 -17.07 39.32 5.74
CA GLY A 7 -15.74 38.82 6.07
C GLY A 7 -15.71 37.34 6.46
N VAL A 8 -14.54 36.74 6.32
CA VAL A 8 -14.24 35.36 6.73
C VAL A 8 -12.84 35.30 7.32
N THR A 9 -12.64 34.43 8.30
CA THR A 9 -11.31 33.93 8.65
C THR A 9 -11.04 32.61 7.93
N GLN A 10 -9.78 32.23 7.85
CA GLN A 10 -9.39 30.91 7.35
C GLN A 10 -9.41 29.90 8.50
N GLY A 11 -9.53 28.62 8.15
CA GLY A 11 -9.28 27.51 9.06
C GLY A 11 -7.78 27.21 9.16
N ALA A 12 -7.40 26.36 10.10
CA ALA A 12 -6.01 25.89 10.21
C ALA A 12 -5.69 24.83 9.15
N HIS A 13 -6.72 24.11 8.68
CA HIS A 13 -6.61 22.95 7.81
C HIS A 13 -7.45 23.10 6.54
N GLY A 14 -7.72 24.33 6.13
CA GLY A 14 -8.42 24.63 4.89
C GLY A 14 -8.54 26.12 4.64
N SER A 15 -9.13 26.45 3.50
CA SER A 15 -9.40 27.82 3.08
C SER A 15 -10.90 28.08 2.95
N VAL A 16 -11.30 29.33 3.13
CA VAL A 16 -12.67 29.82 3.03
C VAL A 16 -12.71 30.96 2.04
N ALA A 17 -13.58 30.83 1.03
CA ALA A 17 -13.92 31.86 0.07
C ALA A 17 -15.39 32.26 0.20
N ILE A 18 -15.72 33.49 -0.20
CA ILE A 18 -17.10 33.92 -0.38
C ILE A 18 -17.39 33.87 -1.88
N GLU A 19 -18.25 32.95 -2.30
CA GLU A 19 -18.62 32.77 -3.70
C GLU A 19 -20.14 32.91 -3.84
N ASN A 20 -20.60 33.86 -4.66
CA ASN A 20 -22.03 34.13 -4.88
C ASN A 20 -22.83 34.31 -3.58
N GLY A 21 -22.22 34.91 -2.56
CA GLY A 21 -22.84 35.13 -1.24
C GLY A 21 -22.87 33.90 -0.34
N GLN A 22 -22.18 32.81 -0.69
CA GLN A 22 -22.04 31.61 0.12
C GLN A 22 -20.60 31.43 0.60
N LEU A 23 -20.44 30.76 1.73
CA LEU A 23 -19.13 30.32 2.22
C LEU A 23 -18.77 29.01 1.54
N VAL A 24 -17.64 29.00 0.84
CA VAL A 24 -17.05 27.80 0.26
C VAL A 24 -15.81 27.46 1.08
N TYR A 25 -15.86 26.36 1.81
CA TYR A 25 -14.71 25.82 2.53
C TYR A 25 -14.03 24.73 1.70
N THR A 26 -12.73 24.84 1.53
CA THR A 26 -11.88 23.85 0.84
C THR A 26 -10.85 23.33 1.84
N PRO A 27 -11.00 22.07 2.33
CA PRO A 27 -10.02 21.48 3.23
C PRO A 27 -8.69 21.26 2.53
N ASN A 28 -7.61 21.24 3.30
CA ASN A 28 -6.30 20.80 2.83
C ASN A 28 -6.39 19.31 2.47
N ALA A 29 -5.84 18.93 1.32
CA ALA A 29 -5.84 17.54 0.87
C ALA A 29 -5.21 16.62 1.93
N GLY A 30 -5.83 15.47 2.15
CA GLY A 30 -5.39 14.46 3.11
C GLY A 30 -5.76 14.71 4.56
N TYR A 31 -6.22 15.91 4.94
CA TYR A 31 -6.52 16.20 6.34
C TYR A 31 -7.84 15.55 6.79
N VAL A 32 -7.75 14.77 7.87
CA VAL A 32 -8.88 14.13 8.52
C VAL A 32 -8.96 14.65 9.95
N GLY A 33 -10.08 15.28 10.30
CA GLY A 33 -10.23 15.92 11.59
C GLY A 33 -11.16 17.12 11.55
N GLN A 34 -11.19 17.86 12.66
CA GLN A 34 -12.03 19.04 12.81
C GLN A 34 -11.25 20.31 12.49
N ASP A 35 -11.84 21.19 11.69
CA ASP A 35 -11.35 22.55 11.47
C ASP A 35 -12.43 23.57 11.82
N THR A 36 -12.00 24.78 12.15
CA THR A 36 -12.91 25.86 12.54
C THR A 36 -12.51 27.18 11.91
N PHE A 37 -13.50 27.94 11.47
CA PHE A 37 -13.33 29.31 10.99
C PHE A 37 -14.53 30.16 11.43
N THR A 38 -14.46 31.46 11.17
CA THR A 38 -15.55 32.39 11.46
C THR A 38 -15.95 33.17 10.22
N TYR A 39 -17.21 33.60 10.17
CA TYR A 39 -17.69 34.54 9.17
C TYR A 39 -18.45 35.68 9.84
N THR A 40 -18.50 36.80 9.14
CA THR A 40 -19.11 38.03 9.60
C THR A 40 -20.22 38.43 8.64
N VAL A 41 -21.40 38.74 9.18
CA VAL A 41 -22.54 39.26 8.42
C VAL A 41 -22.82 40.68 8.87
N THR A 42 -23.07 41.57 7.91
CA THR A 42 -23.58 42.91 8.20
C THR A 42 -25.01 43.03 7.69
N SER A 43 -25.93 43.43 8.56
CA SER A 43 -27.34 43.65 8.23
C SER A 43 -27.84 44.93 8.90
N GLY A 44 -28.37 45.87 8.10
CA GLY A 44 -28.87 47.14 8.63
C GLY A 44 -27.83 47.98 9.39
N GLY A 45 -26.54 47.80 9.08
CA GLY A 45 -25.41 48.48 9.75
C GLY A 45 -24.93 47.82 11.05
N VAL A 46 -25.55 46.71 11.46
CA VAL A 46 -25.09 45.88 12.59
C VAL A 46 -24.26 44.72 12.05
N THR A 47 -23.17 44.41 12.72
CA THR A 47 -22.24 43.34 12.35
C THR A 47 -22.27 42.24 13.41
N GLU A 48 -22.42 41.00 12.96
CA GLU A 48 -22.42 39.80 13.80
C GLU A 48 -21.41 38.79 13.26
N THR A 49 -20.74 38.07 14.16
CA THR A 49 -19.78 37.02 13.81
C THR A 49 -20.26 35.68 14.33
N ALA A 50 -20.15 34.65 13.51
CA ALA A 50 -20.45 33.27 13.88
C ALA A 50 -19.27 32.35 13.54
N ALA A 51 -19.11 31.29 14.34
CA ALA A 51 -18.14 30.24 14.08
C ALA A 51 -18.78 29.10 13.29
N VAL A 52 -17.98 28.49 12.42
CA VAL A 52 -18.29 27.28 11.66
C VAL A 52 -17.30 26.21 12.08
N SER A 53 -17.79 25.01 12.34
CA SER A 53 -16.98 23.82 12.58
C SER A 53 -17.25 22.83 11.46
N VAL A 54 -16.19 22.34 10.83
CA VAL A 54 -16.24 21.32 9.76
C VAL A 54 -15.49 20.10 10.26
N VAL A 55 -16.01 18.91 9.98
CA VAL A 55 -15.35 17.64 10.32
C VAL A 55 -15.12 16.87 9.02
N MET A 56 -13.86 16.64 8.70
CA MET A 56 -13.42 15.78 7.60
C MET A 56 -13.24 14.37 8.14
N THR A 57 -13.84 13.39 7.48
CA THR A 57 -13.80 11.97 7.85
C THR A 57 -13.13 11.16 6.77
N ASN A 58 -12.53 10.03 7.16
CA ASN A 58 -11.92 9.06 6.25
C ASN A 58 -12.19 7.65 6.77
N THR A 59 -12.55 6.74 5.87
CA THR A 59 -12.69 5.31 6.15
C THR A 59 -11.43 4.62 5.70
N VAL A 60 -10.77 3.91 6.62
CA VAL A 60 -9.51 3.24 6.28
C VAL A 60 -9.69 2.21 5.14
N PRO A 61 -8.64 1.97 4.34
CA PRO A 61 -8.66 0.94 3.31
C PRO A 61 -8.93 -0.45 3.89
N VAL A 62 -9.41 -1.35 3.04
CA VAL A 62 -9.42 -2.79 3.31
C VAL A 62 -8.37 -3.43 2.43
N ALA A 63 -7.32 -3.94 3.07
CA ALA A 63 -6.24 -4.66 2.43
C ALA A 63 -6.39 -6.18 2.63
N ASP A 64 -6.31 -6.93 1.53
CA ASP A 64 -6.46 -8.38 1.50
C ASP A 64 -5.13 -9.00 1.04
N GLY A 65 -4.55 -9.90 1.86
CA GLY A 65 -3.24 -10.49 1.59
C GLY A 65 -3.20 -11.47 0.41
N GLU A 66 -2.00 -11.80 -0.05
CA GLU A 66 -1.74 -12.74 -1.14
C GLU A 66 -0.86 -13.92 -0.68
N ILE A 67 -1.12 -15.10 -1.24
CA ILE A 67 -0.29 -16.29 -1.08
C ILE A 67 0.07 -16.79 -2.47
N VAL A 68 1.38 -16.87 -2.75
CA VAL A 68 1.90 -17.27 -4.06
C VAL A 68 2.94 -18.37 -3.95
N THR A 69 3.07 -19.14 -5.02
CA THR A 69 4.10 -20.16 -5.15
C THR A 69 4.83 -20.06 -6.48
N THR A 70 6.11 -20.41 -6.48
CA THR A 70 6.95 -20.48 -7.68
C THR A 70 7.93 -21.64 -7.56
N PRO A 71 8.36 -22.30 -8.65
CA PRO A 71 9.50 -23.19 -8.62
C PRO A 71 10.78 -22.46 -8.19
N GLU A 72 11.75 -23.20 -7.65
CA GLU A 72 13.10 -22.64 -7.46
C GLU A 72 13.70 -22.15 -8.78
N ASP A 73 14.68 -21.25 -8.66
CA ASP A 73 15.30 -20.51 -9.77
C ASP A 73 14.35 -19.64 -10.61
N THR A 74 13.07 -19.58 -10.25
CA THR A 74 12.05 -18.85 -10.99
C THR A 74 11.62 -17.63 -10.18
N ALA A 75 11.93 -16.44 -10.70
CA ALA A 75 11.41 -15.20 -10.13
C ALA A 75 9.89 -15.13 -10.29
N ILE A 76 9.22 -14.61 -9.26
CA ILE A 76 7.77 -14.36 -9.25
C ILE A 76 7.50 -12.88 -9.02
N GLY A 77 6.38 -12.40 -9.57
CA GLY A 77 5.85 -11.08 -9.31
C GLY A 77 4.34 -11.08 -9.40
N GLY A 78 3.72 -10.01 -8.93
CA GLY A 78 2.29 -9.85 -8.86
C GLY A 78 1.90 -8.40 -8.55
N GLU A 79 0.63 -8.19 -8.20
CA GLU A 79 0.04 -6.87 -7.98
C GLU A 79 -0.79 -6.88 -6.69
N LEU A 80 -0.22 -6.33 -5.61
CA LEU A 80 -0.75 -6.41 -4.24
C LEU A 80 -2.05 -5.63 -4.04
N LEU A 81 -2.33 -4.64 -4.88
CA LEU A 81 -3.49 -3.76 -4.70
C LEU A 81 -4.75 -4.25 -5.44
N THR A 82 -4.66 -5.33 -6.22
CA THR A 82 -5.74 -5.77 -7.12
C THR A 82 -7.03 -6.18 -6.36
N ASN A 83 -6.87 -6.73 -5.17
CA ASN A 83 -7.94 -7.19 -4.29
C ASN A 83 -8.24 -6.22 -3.14
N ASP A 84 -7.51 -5.11 -3.06
CA ASP A 84 -7.70 -4.08 -2.05
C ASP A 84 -8.79 -3.09 -2.47
N ARG A 85 -9.40 -2.41 -1.50
CA ARG A 85 -10.43 -1.41 -1.77
C ARG A 85 -10.45 -0.31 -0.72
N ASP A 86 -10.81 0.87 -1.17
CA ASP A 86 -11.13 1.98 -0.28
C ASP A 86 -12.65 2.23 -0.26
N PRO A 87 -13.30 2.31 0.91
CA PRO A 87 -14.74 2.56 0.99
C PRO A 87 -15.19 3.94 0.50
N ASP A 88 -14.32 4.95 0.59
CA ASP A 88 -14.58 6.32 0.12
C ASP A 88 -14.17 6.49 -1.36
N GLY A 89 -13.48 5.50 -1.92
CA GLY A 89 -13.09 5.43 -3.34
C GLY A 89 -11.75 6.09 -3.62
N ASP A 90 -10.95 6.34 -2.59
CA ASP A 90 -9.65 6.96 -2.72
C ASP A 90 -8.61 6.03 -3.37
N PRO A 91 -7.66 6.59 -4.15
CA PRO A 91 -6.65 5.79 -4.82
C PRO A 91 -5.66 5.19 -3.82
N LEU A 92 -5.50 3.87 -3.88
CA LEU A 92 -4.59 3.13 -3.01
C LEU A 92 -3.16 3.10 -3.53
N HIS A 93 -2.21 3.05 -2.61
CA HIS A 93 -0.80 2.80 -2.90
C HIS A 93 -0.09 2.10 -1.74
N ILE A 94 1.04 1.46 -2.02
CA ILE A 94 1.91 0.91 -0.96
C ILE A 94 2.66 2.06 -0.30
N ALA A 95 2.52 2.18 1.03
CA ALA A 95 3.20 3.17 1.86
C ALA A 95 4.52 2.64 2.46
N GLY A 96 4.69 1.32 2.51
CA GLY A 96 5.91 0.67 3.00
C GLY A 96 5.71 -0.83 3.21
N PHE A 97 6.80 -1.53 3.48
CA PHE A 97 6.75 -2.96 3.79
C PHE A 97 7.85 -3.39 4.75
N THR A 98 7.63 -4.52 5.42
CA THR A 98 8.61 -5.17 6.29
C THR A 98 8.75 -6.64 5.91
N VAL A 99 9.97 -7.11 5.77
CA VAL A 99 10.28 -8.51 5.46
C VAL A 99 11.60 -8.91 6.13
N GLY A 100 11.63 -10.09 6.76
CA GLY A 100 12.84 -10.57 7.44
C GLY A 100 13.35 -9.63 8.56
N GLY A 101 12.44 -8.87 9.18
CA GLY A 101 12.78 -7.87 10.20
C GLY A 101 13.34 -6.54 9.66
N GLN A 102 13.40 -6.36 8.34
CA GLN A 102 13.83 -5.10 7.70
C GLN A 102 12.60 -4.33 7.21
N THR A 103 12.49 -3.06 7.61
CA THR A 103 11.48 -2.13 7.07
C THR A 103 12.08 -1.35 5.90
N ALA A 104 11.36 -1.27 4.79
CA ALA A 104 11.81 -0.67 3.54
C ALA A 104 10.71 0.21 2.92
N GLN A 105 11.12 1.14 2.06
CA GLN A 105 10.22 2.00 1.32
C GLN A 105 9.87 1.35 -0.04
N PRO A 106 8.72 1.70 -0.64
CA PRO A 106 8.37 1.18 -1.95
C PRO A 106 9.44 1.55 -3.00
N GLY A 107 9.86 0.56 -3.79
CA GLY A 107 10.95 0.66 -4.77
C GLY A 107 12.31 0.19 -4.25
N ASP A 108 12.49 0.05 -2.93
CA ASP A 108 13.70 -0.54 -2.36
C ASP A 108 13.75 -2.06 -2.60
N THR A 109 14.95 -2.59 -2.86
CA THR A 109 15.19 -4.03 -2.89
C THR A 109 15.74 -4.51 -1.56
N VAL A 110 15.00 -5.37 -0.86
CA VAL A 110 15.44 -6.04 0.36
C VAL A 110 16.13 -7.35 0.02
N GLN A 111 17.37 -7.51 0.47
CA GLN A 111 18.16 -8.74 0.34
C GLN A 111 17.93 -9.65 1.55
N LEU A 112 17.40 -10.85 1.29
CA LEU A 112 17.17 -11.88 2.30
C LEU A 112 18.29 -12.91 2.18
N ALA A 113 19.24 -12.84 3.10
CA ALA A 113 20.46 -13.66 3.06
C ALA A 113 20.14 -15.16 2.94
N GLY A 114 20.63 -15.78 1.86
CA GLY A 114 20.42 -17.20 1.57
C GLY A 114 19.01 -17.57 1.11
N VAL A 115 18.13 -16.60 0.85
CA VAL A 115 16.73 -16.82 0.44
C VAL A 115 16.43 -16.17 -0.91
N GLY A 116 16.69 -14.87 -1.07
CA GLY A 116 16.34 -14.16 -2.30
C GLY A 116 16.34 -12.64 -2.14
N ALA A 117 15.88 -11.95 -3.18
CA ALA A 117 15.72 -10.50 -3.20
C ALA A 117 14.25 -10.14 -3.49
N LEU A 118 13.67 -9.24 -2.68
CA LEU A 118 12.31 -8.73 -2.85
C LEU A 118 12.32 -7.24 -3.15
N THR A 119 11.56 -6.81 -4.15
CA THR A 119 11.18 -5.40 -4.35
C THR A 119 9.67 -5.31 -4.37
N VAL A 120 9.11 -4.34 -3.63
CA VAL A 120 7.69 -3.99 -3.68
C VAL A 120 7.61 -2.52 -4.08
N ASN A 121 6.85 -2.20 -5.12
CA ASN A 121 6.73 -0.85 -5.66
C ASN A 121 5.49 -0.15 -5.12
N ARG A 122 5.46 1.18 -5.30
CA ARG A 122 4.38 2.03 -4.81
C ARG A 122 3.03 1.70 -5.44
N ASP A 123 3.04 1.27 -6.70
CA ASP A 123 1.85 0.89 -7.46
C ASP A 123 1.29 -0.49 -7.06
N GLY A 124 1.96 -1.20 -6.14
CA GLY A 124 1.59 -2.53 -5.67
C GLY A 124 2.27 -3.67 -6.43
N SER A 125 2.94 -3.36 -7.55
CA SER A 125 3.72 -4.37 -8.26
C SER A 125 4.90 -4.84 -7.41
N TYR A 126 5.17 -6.15 -7.40
CA TYR A 126 6.33 -6.70 -6.70
C TYR A 126 7.10 -7.70 -7.55
N ARG A 127 8.36 -7.93 -7.16
CA ARG A 127 9.20 -8.98 -7.71
C ARG A 127 10.05 -9.62 -6.63
N PHE A 128 9.93 -10.94 -6.50
CA PHE A 128 10.79 -11.79 -5.69
C PHE A 128 11.65 -12.66 -6.60
N THR A 129 12.98 -12.66 -6.38
CA THR A 129 13.92 -13.56 -7.05
C THR A 129 14.58 -14.44 -6.01
N PRO A 130 14.29 -15.74 -5.97
CA PRO A 130 14.98 -16.64 -5.04
C PRO A 130 16.47 -16.72 -5.36
N VAL A 131 17.28 -17.02 -4.35
CA VAL A 131 18.64 -17.52 -4.56
C VAL A 131 18.55 -18.85 -5.31
N ALA A 132 19.54 -19.12 -6.17
CA ALA A 132 19.57 -20.37 -6.92
C ALA A 132 19.57 -21.59 -5.98
N ASP A 133 18.87 -22.65 -6.38
CA ASP A 133 18.71 -23.91 -5.63
C ASP A 133 18.10 -23.74 -4.21
N TRP A 134 17.49 -22.57 -3.92
CA TRP A 134 16.79 -22.35 -2.67
C TRP A 134 15.30 -22.66 -2.83
N ASN A 135 14.82 -23.57 -1.98
CA ASN A 135 13.40 -23.88 -1.85
C ASN A 135 12.95 -23.73 -0.38
N GLY A 136 11.67 -23.40 -0.18
CA GLY A 136 11.09 -23.19 1.14
C GLY A 136 10.15 -21.98 1.20
N THR A 137 9.72 -21.60 2.39
CA THR A 137 8.88 -20.41 2.60
C THR A 137 9.76 -19.22 2.93
N ALA A 138 9.64 -18.14 2.15
CA ALA A 138 10.39 -16.91 2.41
C ALA A 138 9.85 -16.25 3.70
N PRO A 139 10.64 -15.41 4.38
CA PRO A 139 10.11 -14.56 5.45
C PRO A 139 8.84 -13.83 4.99
N VAL A 140 7.79 -13.88 5.81
CA VAL A 140 6.51 -13.25 5.49
C VAL A 140 6.69 -11.75 5.33
N VAL A 141 6.08 -11.19 4.30
CA VAL A 141 6.08 -9.76 4.03
C VAL A 141 4.83 -9.16 4.66
N THR A 142 4.98 -8.16 5.52
CA THR A 142 3.86 -7.29 5.93
C THR A 142 3.98 -6.00 5.13
N TYR A 143 2.97 -5.67 4.33
CA TYR A 143 2.92 -4.40 3.60
C TYR A 143 1.80 -3.50 4.14
N THR A 144 2.01 -2.20 3.98
CA THR A 144 1.06 -1.16 4.39
C THR A 144 0.47 -0.50 3.15
N VAL A 145 -0.85 -0.49 3.06
CA VAL A 145 -1.64 0.17 2.02
C VAL A 145 -2.16 1.48 2.56
N SER A 146 -2.12 2.55 1.77
CA SER A 146 -2.64 3.87 2.14
C SER A 146 -3.52 4.47 1.05
N ASP A 147 -4.58 5.15 1.47
CA ASP A 147 -5.46 5.99 0.64
C ASP A 147 -4.91 7.42 0.41
N GLY A 148 -3.84 7.80 1.11
CA GLY A 148 -3.26 9.15 1.06
C GLY A 148 -3.86 10.16 2.04
N ASN A 149 -4.83 9.76 2.86
CA ASN A 149 -5.44 10.56 3.91
C ASN A 149 -4.86 10.23 5.29
N ASP A 150 -4.94 11.19 6.22
CA ASP A 150 -4.46 11.04 7.59
C ASP A 150 -5.15 9.87 8.29
N GLY A 151 -4.36 8.93 8.80
CA GLY A 151 -4.85 7.71 9.46
C GLY A 151 -5.45 6.67 8.51
N GLY A 152 -5.45 6.92 7.20
CA GLY A 152 -5.97 6.05 6.15
C GLY A 152 -4.99 4.97 5.72
N THR A 153 -4.69 4.05 6.63
CA THR A 153 -3.78 2.93 6.36
C THR A 153 -4.32 1.59 6.84
N ALA A 154 -4.05 0.55 6.07
CA ALA A 154 -4.29 -0.85 6.44
C ALA A 154 -3.04 -1.70 6.18
N THR A 155 -2.95 -2.86 6.81
CA THR A 155 -1.83 -3.80 6.60
C THR A 155 -2.35 -5.15 6.13
N ALA A 156 -1.56 -5.79 5.26
CA ALA A 156 -1.82 -7.14 4.76
C ALA A 156 -0.51 -7.91 4.60
N LEU A 157 -0.63 -9.20 4.26
CA LEU A 157 0.50 -10.12 4.18
C LEU A 157 0.71 -10.62 2.76
N LEU A 158 1.96 -10.71 2.33
CA LEU A 158 2.37 -11.49 1.16
C LEU A 158 3.19 -12.69 1.64
N VAL A 159 2.72 -13.89 1.32
CA VAL A 159 3.38 -15.16 1.64
C VAL A 159 3.88 -15.79 0.34
N ILE A 160 5.18 -16.05 0.27
CA ILE A 160 5.83 -16.63 -0.91
C ILE A 160 6.44 -17.98 -0.53
N THR A 161 6.06 -19.03 -1.25
CA THR A 161 6.68 -20.35 -1.13
C THR A 161 7.37 -20.74 -2.43
N VAL A 162 8.63 -21.11 -2.33
CA VAL A 162 9.42 -21.67 -3.44
C VAL A 162 9.40 -23.19 -3.35
N THR A 163 8.88 -23.83 -4.39
CA THR A 163 8.79 -25.30 -4.45
C THR A 163 10.05 -25.90 -5.06
N PRO A 164 10.56 -27.02 -4.52
CA PRO A 164 11.72 -27.69 -5.09
C PRO A 164 11.41 -28.22 -6.50
N VAL A 165 12.41 -28.18 -7.36
CA VAL A 165 12.45 -28.83 -8.67
C VAL A 165 13.38 -30.03 -8.56
N VAL A 166 13.07 -31.09 -9.30
CA VAL A 166 13.95 -32.27 -9.32
C VAL A 166 15.06 -32.02 -10.34
N ASP A 167 16.29 -31.88 -9.86
CA ASP A 167 17.45 -31.51 -10.71
C ASP A 167 18.15 -32.71 -11.37
N VAL A 168 17.83 -33.93 -10.95
CA VAL A 168 18.47 -35.16 -11.42
C VAL A 168 17.43 -36.21 -11.81
N LYS A 169 17.73 -36.99 -12.87
CA LYS A 169 16.89 -38.12 -13.29
C LYS A 169 17.44 -39.42 -12.73
N ASP A 170 16.54 -40.35 -12.41
CA ASP A 170 16.93 -41.73 -12.08
C ASP A 170 17.49 -42.41 -13.33
N ASP A 171 18.75 -42.84 -13.26
CA ASP A 171 19.33 -43.66 -14.30
C ASP A 171 19.08 -45.16 -14.04
N ARG A 172 18.84 -45.91 -15.13
CA ARG A 172 18.66 -47.35 -15.08
C ARG A 172 19.58 -48.03 -16.08
N ALA A 173 20.38 -48.96 -15.59
CA ALA A 173 21.18 -49.86 -16.39
C ALA A 173 20.98 -51.32 -15.96
N THR A 174 21.06 -52.22 -16.93
CA THR A 174 21.14 -53.66 -16.67
C THR A 174 22.36 -54.22 -17.40
N THR A 175 23.03 -55.18 -16.77
CA THR A 175 24.21 -55.84 -17.32
C THR A 175 24.14 -57.33 -17.07
N HIS A 176 24.95 -58.10 -17.80
CA HIS A 176 25.12 -59.51 -17.51
C HIS A 176 26.01 -59.72 -16.27
N ALA A 177 25.85 -60.86 -15.58
CA ALA A 177 26.67 -61.15 -14.41
C ALA A 177 28.16 -61.24 -14.80
N GLY A 178 28.97 -60.32 -14.28
CA GLY A 178 30.40 -60.20 -14.58
C GLY A 178 30.77 -59.11 -15.58
N ASP A 179 29.79 -58.49 -16.26
CA ASP A 179 30.03 -57.44 -17.25
C ASP A 179 29.84 -56.05 -16.62
N PRO A 180 30.79 -55.10 -16.81
CA PRO A 180 30.61 -53.74 -16.35
C PRO A 180 29.52 -53.03 -17.16
N VAL A 181 28.76 -52.15 -16.51
CA VAL A 181 27.90 -51.17 -17.19
C VAL A 181 28.21 -49.78 -16.70
N THR A 182 28.21 -48.83 -17.64
CA THR A 182 28.37 -47.42 -17.36
C THR A 182 26.99 -46.79 -17.34
N VAL A 183 26.75 -46.00 -16.29
CA VAL A 183 25.55 -45.18 -16.12
C VAL A 183 26.03 -43.74 -16.17
N ASP A 184 25.31 -42.88 -16.89
CA ASP A 184 25.56 -41.44 -16.86
C ASP A 184 25.11 -40.82 -15.52
N ALA A 185 25.29 -39.51 -15.40
CA ALA A 185 24.90 -38.67 -14.28
C ALA A 185 24.18 -37.43 -14.82
#